data_AF-A0A1J7J371-F1
#
_entry.id   AF-A0A1J7J371-F1
#
_cell.length_a   1.000
_cell.length_b   1.000
_cell.length_c   1.000
_cell.angle_alpha   90.00
_cell.angle_beta   90.00
_cell.angle_gamma   90.00
#
_symmetry.space_group_name_H-M   'P 1'
#
loop_
_entity.id
_entity.type
_entity.pdbx_description
1 polymer ?
#
loop_
_entity_poly.entity_id
_entity_poly.type
_entity_poly.pdbx_seq_one_letter_code
_entity_poly.pdbx_strand_id
1 'polypeptide(L)'
;MAFQERLYSFPHAENRILSLFNTLMSGSALIWRNSELSTQDRRDLQNEGRLPVVLDAHRQRFRQGPAMATAKLLEGKLYLSDLTEYNTGNPDLGQLSILVQKKLRHVRQMGLLDGAGDSWQTVVAQLYSQIDLQIGKYLPAPTRKDGSLAAYSATFQSTKLILAAAVMDLSHERADGYNGTLLFCIAATIWAAGEYCASSHLVAAK
;
A
#
# COMPACT_ATOMS: atom_id res chain seq x y z
N MET A 1 -3.30 -11.90 -11.23
CA MET A 1 -3.70 -12.57 -12.49
C MET A 1 -4.61 -11.74 -13.39
N ALA A 2 -5.55 -10.92 -12.86
CA ALA A 2 -6.53 -10.16 -13.67
C ALA A 2 -5.98 -9.19 -14.76
N PHE A 3 -4.71 -8.76 -14.68
CA PHE A 3 -4.12 -7.88 -15.70
C PHE A 3 -3.61 -8.66 -16.93
N GLN A 4 -3.19 -9.92 -16.76
CA GLN A 4 -2.77 -10.77 -17.89
C GLN A 4 -3.99 -11.20 -18.72
N GLU A 5 -5.11 -11.55 -18.08
CA GLU A 5 -6.33 -11.97 -18.77
C GLU A 5 -6.95 -10.86 -19.64
N ARG A 6 -6.83 -9.59 -19.23
CA ARG A 6 -7.33 -8.46 -20.05
C ARG A 6 -6.45 -8.17 -21.27
N LEU A 7 -5.15 -8.44 -21.22
CA LEU A 7 -4.25 -8.24 -22.36
C LEU A 7 -4.48 -9.29 -23.46
N TYR A 8 -4.92 -10.50 -23.09
CA TYR A 8 -5.26 -11.56 -24.05
C TYR A 8 -6.42 -11.21 -25.00
N SER A 9 -7.23 -10.20 -24.69
CA SER A 9 -8.39 -9.81 -25.51
C SER A 9 -8.04 -8.87 -26.67
N PHE A 10 -6.80 -8.36 -26.76
CA PHE A 10 -6.41 -7.38 -27.80
C PHE A 10 -5.00 -7.66 -28.37
N PRO A 11 -4.82 -8.72 -29.18
CA PRO A 11 -3.52 -9.04 -29.80
C PRO A 11 -2.95 -7.90 -30.67
N HIS A 12 -3.81 -7.03 -31.22
CA HIS A 12 -3.37 -5.82 -31.93
C HIS A 12 -2.79 -4.73 -31.01
N ALA A 13 -3.24 -4.63 -29.76
CA ALA A 13 -2.71 -3.67 -28.81
C ALA A 13 -1.29 -4.06 -28.37
N GLU A 14 -1.04 -5.36 -28.16
CA GLU A 14 0.28 -5.86 -27.76
C GLU A 14 1.35 -5.52 -28.80
N ASN A 15 1.10 -5.82 -30.07
CA ASN A 15 2.05 -5.51 -31.15
C ASN A 15 2.33 -4.01 -31.27
N ARG A 16 1.31 -3.16 -31.05
CA ARG A 16 1.49 -1.70 -31.05
C ARG A 16 2.31 -1.21 -29.86
N ILE A 17 2.10 -1.80 -28.68
CA ILE A 17 2.91 -1.48 -27.49
C ILE A 17 4.36 -1.93 -27.71
N LEU A 18 4.57 -3.14 -28.26
CA LEU A 18 5.89 -3.65 -28.58
C LEU A 18 6.61 -2.79 -29.63
N SER A 19 5.90 -2.30 -30.66
CA SER A 19 6.48 -1.40 -31.65
C SER A 19 6.89 -0.05 -31.05
N LEU A 20 6.15 0.43 -30.05
CA LEU A 20 6.45 1.67 -29.33
C LEU A 20 7.48 1.48 -28.21
N PHE A 21 7.78 0.24 -27.82
CA PHE A 21 8.55 -0.07 -26.63
C PHE A 21 9.93 0.62 -26.65
N ASN A 22 10.61 0.64 -27.82
CA ASN A 22 11.88 1.33 -28.00
C ASN A 22 11.79 2.84 -27.75
N THR A 23 10.69 3.49 -28.13
CA THR A 23 10.45 4.91 -27.93
C THR A 23 10.05 5.23 -26.49
N LEU A 24 9.41 4.28 -25.80
CA LEU A 24 8.96 4.45 -24.42
C LEU A 24 10.10 4.27 -23.39
N MET A 25 11.21 3.62 -23.77
CA MET A 25 12.36 3.44 -22.89
C MET A 25 13.22 4.69 -22.81
N SER A 26 13.70 4.99 -21.61
CA SER A 26 14.67 6.05 -21.35
C SER A 26 15.63 5.64 -20.23
N GLY A 27 16.74 6.38 -20.09
CA GLY A 27 17.71 6.18 -19.01
C GLY A 27 18.29 4.77 -18.97
N SER A 28 18.38 4.20 -17.76
CA SER A 28 19.00 2.89 -17.51
C SER A 28 18.33 1.74 -18.27
N ALA A 29 17.04 1.83 -18.56
CA ALA A 29 16.33 0.81 -19.36
C ALA A 29 16.82 0.79 -20.81
N LEU A 30 16.97 1.97 -21.42
CA LEU A 30 17.48 2.10 -22.78
C LEU A 30 18.97 1.71 -22.87
N ILE A 31 19.78 2.12 -21.88
CA ILE A 31 21.19 1.75 -21.78
C ILE A 31 21.31 0.22 -21.69
N TRP A 32 20.66 -0.42 -20.72
CA TRP A 32 20.66 -1.87 -20.57
C TRP A 32 20.29 -2.58 -21.87
N ARG A 33 19.21 -2.16 -22.53
CA ARG A 33 18.79 -2.78 -23.80
C ARG A 33 19.86 -2.64 -24.89
N ASN A 34 20.49 -1.48 -25.02
CA ASN A 34 21.42 -1.23 -26.13
C ASN A 34 22.84 -1.76 -25.88
N SER A 35 23.29 -1.81 -24.62
CA SER A 35 24.66 -2.19 -24.27
C SER A 35 24.79 -3.58 -23.67
N GLU A 36 23.75 -4.12 -23.04
CA GLU A 36 23.84 -5.39 -22.29
C GLU A 36 23.04 -6.53 -22.92
N LEU A 37 21.99 -6.25 -23.70
CA LEU A 37 21.30 -7.29 -24.46
C LEU A 37 21.97 -7.49 -25.82
N SER A 38 22.24 -8.76 -26.16
CA SER A 38 22.76 -9.08 -27.48
C SER A 38 21.75 -8.70 -28.57
N THR A 39 22.24 -8.53 -29.81
CA THR A 39 21.34 -8.32 -30.96
C THR A 39 20.36 -9.47 -31.15
N GLN A 40 20.74 -10.69 -30.76
CA GLN A 40 19.84 -11.85 -30.80
C GLN A 40 18.76 -11.74 -29.72
N ASP A 41 19.12 -11.54 -28.45
CA ASP A 41 18.15 -11.44 -27.35
C ASP A 41 17.14 -10.31 -27.58
N ARG A 42 17.60 -9.19 -28.17
CA ARG A 42 16.71 -8.09 -28.55
C ARG A 42 15.71 -8.49 -29.63
N ARG A 43 16.14 -9.26 -30.63
CA ARG A 43 15.25 -9.79 -31.68
C ARG A 43 14.30 -10.82 -31.10
N ASP A 44 14.77 -11.71 -30.25
CA ASP A 44 13.95 -12.74 -29.62
C ASP A 44 12.88 -12.09 -28.75
N LEU A 45 13.23 -11.12 -27.91
CA LEU A 45 12.28 -10.36 -27.11
C LEU A 45 11.27 -9.56 -27.96
N GLN A 46 11.64 -9.10 -29.15
CA GLN A 46 10.80 -8.22 -29.97
C GLN A 46 9.93 -8.96 -30.99
N ASN A 47 10.42 -10.05 -31.54
CA ASN A 47 9.76 -10.81 -32.62
C ASN A 47 9.10 -12.08 -32.10
N GLU A 48 9.65 -12.70 -31.06
CA GLU A 48 9.17 -13.98 -30.51
C GLU A 48 8.56 -13.81 -29.11
N GLY A 49 9.01 -12.80 -28.38
CA GLY A 49 8.50 -12.44 -27.06
C GLY A 49 7.12 -11.78 -27.14
N ARG A 50 6.12 -12.42 -26.52
CA ARG A 50 4.87 -11.71 -26.19
C ARG A 50 5.18 -10.59 -25.19
N LEU A 51 4.36 -9.53 -25.18
CA LEU A 51 4.50 -8.41 -24.25
C LEU A 51 4.77 -8.83 -22.79
N PRO A 52 4.10 -9.88 -22.23
CA PRO A 52 4.42 -10.38 -20.89
C PRO A 52 5.89 -10.80 -20.70
N VAL A 53 6.50 -11.46 -21.69
CA VAL A 53 7.90 -11.93 -21.62
C VAL A 53 8.86 -10.73 -21.56
N VAL A 54 8.61 -9.72 -22.39
CA VAL A 54 9.41 -8.48 -22.39
C VAL A 54 9.29 -7.75 -21.06
N LEU A 55 8.08 -7.63 -20.53
CA LEU A 55 7.84 -7.01 -19.22
C LEU A 55 8.50 -7.80 -18.08
N ASP A 56 8.49 -9.13 -18.14
CA ASP A 56 9.13 -9.96 -17.12
C ASP A 56 10.65 -9.88 -17.18
N ALA A 57 11.27 -9.87 -18.37
CA ALA A 57 12.70 -9.63 -18.51
C ALA A 57 13.11 -8.26 -17.91
N HIS A 58 12.32 -7.22 -18.20
CA HIS A 58 12.53 -5.90 -17.62
C HIS A 58 12.34 -5.90 -16.10
N ARG A 59 11.31 -6.57 -15.58
CA ARG A 59 11.09 -6.72 -14.14
C ARG A 59 12.22 -7.45 -13.46
N GLN A 60 12.75 -8.50 -14.07
CA GLN A 60 13.88 -9.26 -13.52
C GLN A 60 15.13 -8.40 -13.47
N ARG A 61 15.44 -7.67 -14.56
CA ARG A 61 16.62 -6.80 -14.61
C ARG A 61 16.57 -5.67 -13.58
N PHE A 62 15.44 -4.97 -13.51
CA PHE A 62 15.25 -3.82 -12.64
C PHE A 62 14.63 -4.19 -11.29
N ARG A 63 14.60 -5.48 -10.96
CA ARG A 63 14.18 -5.92 -9.63
C ARG A 63 15.15 -5.33 -8.63
N GLN A 64 14.62 -4.62 -7.65
CA GLN A 64 15.44 -4.23 -6.50
C GLN A 64 15.94 -5.51 -5.84
N GLY A 65 17.27 -5.60 -5.66
CA GLY A 65 17.86 -6.74 -4.97
C GLY A 65 17.22 -6.91 -3.58
N PRO A 66 17.08 -8.15 -3.06
CA PRO A 66 16.45 -8.41 -1.77
C PRO A 66 17.01 -7.53 -0.64
N ALA A 67 18.33 -7.31 -0.60
CA ALA A 67 18.96 -6.44 0.39
C ALA A 67 18.48 -4.98 0.33
N MET A 68 18.32 -4.42 -0.88
CA MET A 68 17.81 -3.06 -1.08
C MET A 68 16.32 -2.97 -0.70
N ALA A 69 15.54 -3.99 -1.03
CA ALA A 69 14.12 -4.05 -0.65
C ALA A 69 13.96 -4.17 0.87
N THR A 70 14.80 -4.97 1.55
CA THR A 70 14.86 -5.05 3.01
C THR A 70 15.25 -3.71 3.63
N ALA A 71 16.28 -3.04 3.10
CA ALA A 71 16.69 -1.72 3.60
C ALA A 71 15.52 -0.72 3.51
N LYS A 72 14.83 -0.65 2.37
CA LYS A 72 13.65 0.22 2.19
C LYS A 72 12.44 -0.21 3.02
N LEU A 73 12.30 -1.50 3.31
CA LEU A 73 11.28 -2.02 4.23
C LEU A 73 11.56 -1.58 5.66
N LEU A 74 12.84 -1.51 6.07
CA LEU A 74 13.25 -1.06 7.40
C LEU A 74 13.31 0.47 7.53
N GLU A 75 13.45 1.17 6.41
CA GLU A 75 13.57 2.61 6.33
C GLU A 75 12.23 3.32 6.57
N GLY A 76 12.23 4.30 7.45
CA GLY A 76 11.06 5.11 7.79
C GLY A 76 10.25 4.47 8.92
N LYS A 77 10.14 5.23 10.00
CA LYS A 77 9.17 5.04 11.08
C LYS A 77 8.04 6.04 10.88
N LEU A 78 6.84 5.64 11.26
CA LEU A 78 5.70 6.55 11.27
C LEU A 78 5.49 7.03 12.69
N TYR A 79 5.69 8.32 12.88
CA TYR A 79 5.48 8.99 14.15
C TYR A 79 4.06 9.55 14.22
N LEU A 80 3.55 9.76 15.44
CA LEU A 80 2.26 10.42 15.64
C LEU A 80 2.25 11.84 15.03
N SER A 81 3.39 12.52 15.04
CA SER A 81 3.57 13.82 14.38
C SER A 81 3.33 13.79 12.87
N ASP A 82 3.60 12.65 12.21
CA ASP A 82 3.39 12.51 10.76
C ASP A 82 1.91 12.34 10.42
N LEU A 83 1.08 11.98 11.41
CA LEU A 83 -0.36 11.82 11.27
C LEU A 83 -1.13 13.07 11.69
N THR A 84 -0.49 14.04 12.33
CA THR A 84 -1.14 15.27 12.78
C THR A 84 -0.75 16.39 11.84
N GLU A 85 -1.70 16.92 11.07
CA GLU A 85 -1.43 18.14 10.32
C GLU A 85 -1.37 19.30 11.32
N TYR A 86 -0.16 19.84 11.52
CA TYR A 86 0.14 20.85 12.54
C TYR A 86 -0.81 22.07 12.53
N ASN A 87 -1.39 22.38 11.36
CA ASN A 87 -2.22 23.58 11.16
C ASN A 87 -3.72 23.34 11.28
N THR A 88 -4.22 22.12 11.10
CA THR A 88 -5.67 21.85 11.05
C THR A 88 -6.14 20.99 12.22
N GLY A 89 -5.25 20.28 12.90
CA GLY A 89 -5.61 19.30 13.93
C GLY A 89 -6.32 18.07 13.36
N ASN A 90 -6.51 18.00 12.04
CA ASN A 90 -7.12 16.86 11.37
C ASN A 90 -6.06 15.78 11.13
N PRO A 91 -6.38 14.51 11.45
CA PRO A 91 -5.44 13.43 11.22
C PRO A 91 -5.30 13.11 9.72
N ASP A 92 -4.08 13.19 9.16
CA ASP A 92 -3.79 12.73 7.80
C ASP A 92 -3.54 11.21 7.79
N LEU A 93 -4.62 10.44 7.84
CA LEU A 93 -4.56 8.97 7.70
C LEU A 93 -4.15 8.52 6.28
N GLY A 94 -4.03 9.44 5.33
CA GLY A 94 -3.44 9.21 4.03
C GLY A 94 -1.98 8.75 4.16
N GLN A 95 -1.20 9.36 5.04
CA GLN A 95 0.21 8.98 5.28
C GLN A 95 0.35 7.54 5.75
N LEU A 96 -0.47 7.12 6.71
CA LEU A 96 -0.50 5.73 7.19
C LEU A 96 -0.81 4.76 6.04
N SER A 97 -1.77 5.11 5.19
CA SER A 97 -2.14 4.30 4.03
C SER A 97 -1.01 4.18 3.02
N ILE A 98 -0.33 5.29 2.71
CA ILE A 98 0.81 5.35 1.81
C ILE A 98 1.97 4.51 2.34
N LEU A 99 2.29 4.63 3.63
CA LEU A 99 3.33 3.86 4.28
C LEU A 99 3.06 2.36 4.18
N VAL A 100 1.86 1.91 4.59
CA VAL A 100 1.48 0.49 4.53
C VAL A 100 1.56 -0.03 3.09
N GLN A 101 1.04 0.72 2.11
CA GLN A 101 1.13 0.34 0.70
C GLN A 101 2.58 0.26 0.20
N LYS A 102 3.43 1.22 0.56
CA LYS A 102 4.86 1.24 0.19
C LYS A 102 5.59 0.02 0.75
N LYS A 103 5.33 -0.33 2.00
CA LYS A 103 5.97 -1.47 2.67
C LYS A 103 5.48 -2.80 2.11
N LEU A 104 4.16 -2.96 1.91
CA LEU A 104 3.60 -4.13 1.24
C LEU A 104 4.17 -4.31 -0.17
N ARG A 105 4.42 -3.22 -0.90
CA ARG A 105 5.08 -3.28 -2.21
C ARG A 105 6.50 -3.86 -2.10
N HIS A 106 7.30 -3.43 -1.13
CA HIS A 106 8.65 -3.98 -0.91
C HIS A 106 8.63 -5.45 -0.52
N VAL A 107 7.67 -5.86 0.31
CA VAL A 107 7.50 -7.25 0.70
C VAL A 107 7.18 -8.14 -0.52
N ARG A 108 6.29 -7.68 -1.41
CA ARG A 108 6.01 -8.37 -2.67
C ARG A 108 7.25 -8.46 -3.54
N GLN A 109 8.05 -7.39 -3.62
CA GLN A 109 9.32 -7.41 -4.37
C GLN A 109 10.31 -8.44 -3.83
N MET A 110 10.27 -8.75 -2.54
CA MET A 110 11.06 -9.82 -1.92
C MET A 110 10.48 -11.23 -2.11
N GLY A 111 9.27 -11.36 -2.66
CA GLY A 111 8.58 -12.65 -2.81
C GLY A 111 8.03 -13.23 -1.51
N LEU A 112 7.96 -12.43 -0.43
CA LEU A 112 7.50 -12.89 0.88
C LEU A 112 5.97 -13.01 0.97
N LEU A 113 5.21 -12.60 -0.03
CA LEU A 113 3.74 -12.62 -0.01
C LEU A 113 3.10 -13.70 -0.90
N ASP A 114 3.90 -14.46 -1.64
CA ASP A 114 3.40 -15.15 -2.84
C ASP A 114 3.29 -16.69 -2.71
N GLY A 115 3.48 -17.30 -1.54
CA GLY A 115 3.58 -18.78 -1.49
C GLY A 115 3.10 -19.54 -0.24
N ALA A 116 2.98 -18.92 0.94
CA ALA A 116 2.50 -19.62 2.14
C ALA A 116 1.68 -18.68 3.01
N GLY A 117 0.49 -19.11 3.42
CA GLY A 117 -0.49 -18.27 4.14
C GLY A 117 -0.02 -17.68 5.48
N ASP A 118 1.15 -18.07 5.98
CA ASP A 118 1.70 -17.60 7.25
C ASP A 118 2.73 -16.45 7.08
N SER A 119 3.27 -16.21 5.88
CA SER A 119 4.35 -15.24 5.68
C SER A 119 3.91 -13.77 5.81
N TRP A 120 2.62 -13.48 5.56
CA TRP A 120 2.08 -12.13 5.71
C TRP A 120 2.04 -11.67 7.17
N GLN A 121 1.88 -12.59 8.13
CA GLN A 121 1.83 -12.25 9.56
C GLN A 121 3.17 -11.71 10.04
N THR A 122 4.28 -12.37 9.67
CA THR A 122 5.63 -11.90 9.96
C THR A 122 5.88 -10.52 9.37
N VAL A 123 5.41 -10.29 8.14
CA VAL A 123 5.51 -8.99 7.47
C VAL A 123 4.73 -7.91 8.21
N VAL A 124 3.49 -8.18 8.59
CA VAL A 124 2.65 -7.22 9.30
C VAL A 124 3.20 -6.98 10.72
N ALA A 125 3.75 -7.99 11.38
CA ALA A 125 4.39 -7.83 12.69
C ALA A 125 5.65 -6.94 12.59
N GLN A 126 6.44 -7.12 11.53
CA GLN A 126 7.58 -6.25 11.24
C GLN A 126 7.17 -4.83 10.87
N LEU A 127 6.02 -4.66 10.20
CA LEU A 127 5.44 -3.34 9.97
C LEU A 127 5.01 -2.68 11.26
N TYR A 128 4.34 -3.44 12.12
CA TYR A 128 3.85 -2.97 13.40
C TYR A 128 4.99 -2.53 14.32
N SER A 129 6.15 -3.19 14.29
CA SER A 129 7.33 -2.78 15.07
C SER A 129 7.98 -1.47 14.58
N GLN A 130 7.60 -0.96 13.42
CA GLN A 130 8.07 0.31 12.86
C GLN A 130 7.07 1.45 13.03
N ILE A 131 5.88 1.15 13.53
CA ILE A 131 4.87 2.14 13.88
C ILE A 131 5.15 2.61 15.31
N ASP A 132 5.02 3.91 15.57
CA ASP A 132 5.13 4.44 16.92
C ASP A 132 4.19 3.69 17.88
N LEU A 133 4.69 3.34 19.07
CA LEU A 133 3.90 2.60 20.07
C LEU A 133 2.58 3.30 20.41
N GLN A 134 2.52 4.63 20.34
CA GLN A 134 1.29 5.39 20.55
C GLN A 134 0.23 5.09 19.48
N ILE A 135 0.64 5.01 18.21
CA ILE A 135 -0.25 4.61 17.11
C ILE A 135 -0.58 3.12 17.22
N GLY A 136 0.43 2.31 17.58
CA GLY A 136 0.31 0.86 17.73
C GLY A 136 -0.82 0.46 18.68
N LYS A 137 -1.03 1.17 19.80
CA LYS A 137 -2.12 0.89 20.75
C LYS A 137 -3.51 0.81 20.12
N TYR A 138 -3.74 1.56 19.05
CA TYR A 138 -5.03 1.60 18.37
C TYR A 138 -5.10 0.60 17.23
N LEU A 139 -3.98 0.15 16.69
CA LEU A 139 -3.96 -0.79 15.59
C LEU A 139 -4.04 -2.24 16.09
N PRO A 140 -4.82 -3.11 15.43
CA PRO A 140 -4.82 -4.51 15.78
C PRO A 140 -3.45 -5.13 15.44
N ALA A 141 -2.83 -5.76 16.43
CA ALA A 141 -1.70 -6.64 16.17
C ALA A 141 -2.17 -7.77 15.23
N PRO A 142 -1.37 -8.16 14.23
CA PRO A 142 -1.73 -9.28 13.37
C PRO A 142 -1.87 -10.54 14.22
N THR A 143 -3.03 -11.17 14.18
CA THR A 143 -3.28 -12.42 14.89
C THR A 143 -3.45 -13.56 13.91
N ARG A 144 -3.15 -14.79 14.36
CA ARG A 144 -3.39 -15.99 13.55
C ARG A 144 -4.88 -16.18 13.19
N LYS A 145 -5.78 -15.55 13.96
CA LYS A 145 -7.24 -15.61 13.77
C LYS A 145 -7.71 -14.84 12.54
N ASP A 146 -6.94 -13.86 12.07
CA ASP A 146 -7.33 -13.05 10.91
C ASP A 146 -7.36 -13.88 9.61
N GLY A 147 -6.70 -15.05 9.58
CA GLY A 147 -6.80 -16.07 8.52
C GLY A 147 -6.19 -15.66 7.17
N SER A 148 -6.23 -14.39 6.79
CA SER A 148 -5.69 -13.86 5.54
C SER A 148 -5.29 -12.39 5.65
N LEU A 149 -4.36 -11.95 4.80
CA LEU A 149 -4.00 -10.54 4.66
C LEU A 149 -5.20 -9.65 4.28
N ALA A 150 -6.16 -10.19 3.52
CA ALA A 150 -7.35 -9.45 3.09
C ALA A 150 -8.27 -9.13 4.29
N ALA A 151 -8.52 -10.12 5.14
CA ALA A 151 -9.29 -9.93 6.38
C ALA A 151 -8.58 -8.96 7.33
N TYR A 152 -7.27 -9.12 7.54
CA TYR A 152 -6.48 -8.15 8.32
C TYR A 152 -6.57 -6.73 7.74
N SER A 153 -6.49 -6.59 6.41
CA SER A 153 -6.61 -5.30 5.75
C SER A 153 -7.98 -4.67 5.99
N ALA A 154 -9.06 -5.46 5.98
CA ALA A 154 -10.40 -4.96 6.30
C ALA A 154 -10.47 -4.47 7.75
N THR A 155 -9.97 -5.25 8.71
CA THR A 155 -9.88 -4.83 10.12
C THR A 155 -9.10 -3.53 10.25
N PHE A 156 -7.91 -3.46 9.64
CA PHE A 156 -7.06 -2.28 9.63
C PHE A 156 -7.78 -1.04 9.09
N GLN A 157 -8.56 -1.16 8.01
CA GLN A 157 -9.35 -0.04 7.48
C GLN A 157 -10.43 0.40 8.48
N SER A 158 -11.15 -0.53 9.11
CA SER A 158 -12.16 -0.20 10.12
C SER A 158 -11.54 0.49 11.34
N THR A 159 -10.31 0.14 11.71
CA THR A 159 -9.62 0.75 12.85
C THR A 159 -9.08 2.16 12.59
N LYS A 160 -9.01 2.59 11.32
CA LYS A 160 -8.54 3.94 10.97
C LYS A 160 -9.39 5.03 11.59
N LEU A 161 -10.71 4.87 11.64
CA LEU A 161 -11.60 5.86 12.23
C LEU A 161 -11.36 6.00 13.74
N ILE A 162 -11.11 4.88 14.42
CA ILE A 162 -10.76 4.86 15.85
C ILE A 162 -9.42 5.58 16.07
N LEU A 163 -8.42 5.31 15.23
CA LEU A 163 -7.15 6.01 15.27
C LEU A 163 -7.32 7.51 15.00
N ALA A 164 -8.16 7.91 14.04
CA ALA A 164 -8.45 9.32 13.78
C ALA A 164 -8.99 10.02 15.04
N ALA A 165 -10.00 9.42 15.69
CA ALA A 165 -10.57 9.96 16.92
C ALA A 165 -9.50 10.10 18.01
N ALA A 166 -8.70 9.06 18.23
CA ALA A 166 -7.63 9.09 19.23
C ALA A 166 -6.54 10.13 18.94
N VAL A 167 -6.17 10.33 17.67
CA VAL A 167 -5.21 11.35 17.26
C VAL A 167 -5.76 12.76 17.52
N MET A 168 -7.06 12.98 17.30
CA MET A 168 -7.71 14.25 17.63
C MET A 168 -7.72 14.51 19.14
N ASP A 169 -8.07 13.50 19.95
CA ASP A 169 -8.05 13.62 21.42
C ASP A 169 -6.65 13.97 21.95
N LEU A 170 -5.62 13.27 21.46
CA LEU A 170 -4.22 13.54 21.84
C LEU A 170 -3.72 14.92 21.39
N SER A 171 -4.21 15.40 20.24
CA SER A 171 -3.89 16.75 19.76
C SER A 171 -4.56 17.81 20.63
N HIS A 172 -5.75 17.53 21.13
CA HIS A 172 -6.50 18.42 22.01
C HIS A 172 -5.89 18.52 23.41
N GLU A 173 -5.47 17.42 24.03
CA GLU A 173 -4.74 17.45 25.32
C GLU A 173 -3.47 18.32 25.24
N ARG A 174 -2.85 18.38 24.06
CA ARG A 174 -1.67 19.22 23.82
C ARG A 174 -2.02 20.71 23.64
N ALA A 175 -3.24 21.00 23.17
CA ALA A 175 -3.77 22.36 23.00
C ALA A 175 -4.43 22.90 24.30
N ASP A 176 -4.97 22.02 25.14
CA ASP A 176 -5.72 22.30 26.37
C ASP A 176 -4.87 22.77 27.57
N GLY A 177 -3.74 23.40 27.27
CA GLY A 177 -3.35 24.60 28.03
C GLY A 177 -4.41 25.71 27.97
N TYR A 178 -5.48 25.57 27.15
CA TYR A 178 -6.64 26.46 27.06
C TYR A 178 -7.97 25.68 27.07
N ASN A 179 -8.77 25.84 28.13
CA ASN A 179 -10.07 25.21 28.43
C ASN A 179 -11.07 25.04 27.25
N GLY A 180 -11.39 23.80 26.84
CA GLY A 180 -12.38 23.55 25.77
C GLY A 180 -13.18 22.22 25.80
N THR A 181 -13.19 21.48 26.91
CA THR A 181 -13.54 20.03 26.95
C THR A 181 -15.01 19.65 26.68
N LEU A 182 -15.98 20.57 26.63
CA LEU A 182 -17.42 20.20 26.65
C LEU A 182 -18.08 20.03 25.27
N LEU A 183 -17.53 20.60 24.19
CA LEU A 183 -18.20 20.56 22.87
C LEU A 183 -18.00 19.23 22.12
N PHE A 184 -16.99 18.43 22.49
CA PHE A 184 -16.52 17.32 21.66
C PHE A 184 -17.27 15.99 21.88
N CYS A 185 -17.72 15.69 23.10
CA CYS A 185 -18.55 14.50 23.35
C CYS A 185 -19.85 14.53 22.53
N ILE A 186 -20.36 15.72 22.22
CA ILE A 186 -21.57 15.89 21.42
C ILE A 186 -21.27 15.67 19.92
N ALA A 187 -20.16 16.20 19.41
CA ALA A 187 -19.79 16.06 18.00
C ALA A 187 -19.40 14.62 17.61
N ALA A 188 -18.61 13.93 18.46
CA ALA A 188 -18.22 12.53 18.22
C ALA A 188 -19.43 11.58 18.24
N THR A 189 -20.41 11.85 19.11
CA THR A 189 -21.66 11.08 19.18
C THR A 189 -22.55 11.32 17.96
N ILE A 190 -22.61 12.56 17.45
CA ILE A 190 -23.39 12.90 16.26
C ILE A 190 -22.77 12.30 14.99
N TRP A 191 -21.44 12.29 14.86
CA TRP A 191 -20.76 11.68 13.71
C TRP A 191 -20.92 10.15 13.69
N ALA A 192 -20.74 9.48 14.82
CA ALA A 192 -20.94 8.04 14.94
C ALA A 192 -22.40 7.61 14.69
N ALA A 193 -23.38 8.45 15.07
CA ALA A 193 -24.79 8.20 14.79
C ALA A 193 -25.17 8.40 13.30
N GLY A 194 -24.49 9.30 12.59
CA GLY A 194 -24.74 9.57 11.17
C GLY A 194 -24.36 8.42 10.24
N GLU A 195 -23.24 7.73 10.50
CA GLU A 195 -22.78 6.61 9.66
C GLU A 195 -23.59 5.31 9.87
N TYR A 196 -24.12 5.09 11.08
CA TYR A 196 -25.00 3.94 11.34
C TYR A 196 -26.38 4.04 10.66
N CYS A 197 -26.87 5.26 10.41
CA CYS A 197 -28.12 5.48 9.68
C CYS A 197 -27.98 5.27 8.15
N ALA A 198 -26.80 5.56 7.57
CA ALA A 198 -26.57 5.35 6.15
C ALA A 198 -26.43 3.85 5.76
N SER A 199 -25.98 3.00 6.69
CA SER A 199 -25.78 1.56 6.45
C SER A 199 -27.04 0.71 6.66
N SER A 200 -28.04 1.20 7.39
CA SER A 200 -29.28 0.45 7.68
C SER A 200 -30.38 0.61 6.63
N HIS A 201 -30.30 1.64 5.76
CA HIS A 201 -31.27 1.84 4.68
C HIS A 201 -30.99 1.01 3.40
N LEU A 202 -29.85 0.33 3.28
CA LEU A 202 -29.53 -0.47 2.10
C LEU A 202 -29.93 -1.96 2.19
N VAL A 203 -30.46 -2.41 3.34
CA VAL A 203 -30.86 -3.82 3.56
C VAL A 203 -32.38 -4.03 3.52
N ALA A 204 -33.18 -2.96 3.46
CA ALA A 204 -34.65 -3.03 3.40
C ALA A 204 -35.25 -2.88 1.98
N ALA A 205 -34.45 -3.02 0.92
CA ALA A 205 -34.91 -3.02 -0.46
C ALA A 205 -34.43 -4.28 -1.20
N LYS A 206 -34.97 -5.43 -0.80
CA LYS A 206 -35.06 -6.65 -1.60
C LYS A 206 -36.26 -7.46 -1.15
#